data_AF-A0A830GGN1-F1
#
_entry.id   AF-A0A830GGN1-F1
#
_cell.length_a   1.000
_cell.length_b   1.000
_cell.length_c   1.000
_cell.angle_alpha   90.00
_cell.angle_beta   90.00
_cell.angle_gamma   90.00
#
_symmetry.space_group_name_H-M   'P 1'
#
loop_
_entity.id
_entity.type
_entity.pdbx_description
1 polymer ?
#
loop_
_entity_poly.entity_id
_entity_poly.type
_entity_poly.pdbx_seq_one_letter_code
_entity_poly.pdbx_strand_id
1 'polypeptide(L)' 'MFDIEGLTFEEDKRQDLTEGRRRNFKQGWTRAVQGHEYEGVLEELTWNNLGWRLGRLFEPTPDDLREEILDWCADQRNAD' A
#
# COMPACT_ATOMS: atom_id res chain seq x y z
N MET A 1 18.42 -11.32 -5.48
CA MET A 1 17.03 -11.05 -5.08
C MET A 1 16.77 -9.63 -5.55
N PHE A 2 15.85 -9.42 -6.48
CA PHE A 2 15.53 -8.07 -6.96
C PHE A 2 14.85 -7.35 -5.81
N ASP A 3 15.59 -6.49 -5.12
CA ASP A 3 15.02 -5.54 -4.19
C ASP A 3 14.31 -4.50 -5.04
N ILE A 4 13.00 -4.62 -5.19
CA ILE A 4 12.20 -3.54 -5.76
C ILE A 4 12.23 -2.48 -4.67
N GLU A 5 13.15 -1.51 -4.79
CA GLU A 5 13.33 -0.43 -3.83
C GLU A 5 11.95 0.10 -3.40
N GLY A 6 11.63 -0.09 -2.12
CA GLY A 6 10.37 0.33 -1.53
C GLY A 6 9.34 -0.76 -1.24
N LEU A 7 9.48 -2.01 -1.70
CA LEU A 7 8.54 -3.09 -1.35
C LEU A 7 8.88 -3.84 -0.06
N THR A 8 10.12 -3.78 0.40
CA THR A 8 10.57 -4.43 1.63
C THR A 8 10.04 -3.72 2.87
N PHE A 9 9.86 -4.49 3.94
CA PHE A 9 9.51 -4.00 5.28
C PHE A 9 10.10 -4.98 6.31
N GLU A 10 10.37 -4.48 7.50
CA GLU A 10 10.87 -5.27 8.64
C GLU A 10 9.72 -5.78 9.51
N GLU A 11 8.66 -4.98 9.67
CA GLU A 11 7.52 -5.33 10.51
C GLU A 11 6.18 -5.03 9.81
N ASP A 12 5.25 -5.99 9.84
CA ASP A 12 3.88 -5.74 9.38
C ASP A 12 3.01 -5.18 10.52
N LYS A 13 2.66 -3.89 10.45
CA LYS A 13 1.78 -3.20 11.41
C LYS A 13 0.35 -3.06 10.91
N ARG A 14 -0.01 -3.69 9.78
CA ARG A 14 -1.37 -3.60 9.23
C ARG A 14 -2.36 -4.26 10.18
N GLN A 15 -3.27 -3.44 10.71
CA GLN A 15 -4.44 -3.90 11.46
C GLN A 15 -5.61 -4.24 10.52
N ASP A 16 -6.69 -4.82 11.05
CA ASP A 16 -7.89 -5.19 10.27
C ASP A 16 -8.35 -4.08 9.32
N LEU A 17 -8.75 -4.44 8.11
CA LEU A 17 -9.17 -3.46 7.13
C LEU A 17 -10.51 -2.82 7.55
N THR A 18 -10.48 -1.52 7.80
CA THR A 18 -11.67 -0.69 8.06
C THR A 18 -11.86 0.29 6.90
N GLU A 19 -13.03 0.93 6.79
CA GLU A 19 -13.23 1.99 5.79
C GLU A 19 -12.20 3.12 5.89
N GLY A 20 -11.79 3.48 7.11
CA GLY A 20 -10.73 4.46 7.34
C GLY A 20 -9.39 3.99 6.76
N ARG A 21 -9.03 2.72 6.97
CA ARG A 21 -7.79 2.14 6.45
C ARG A 21 -7.82 1.94 4.93
N ARG A 22 -8.98 1.62 4.35
CA ARG A 22 -9.20 1.61 2.89
C ARG A 22 -8.96 3.00 2.28
N ARG A 23 -9.48 4.07 2.91
CA ARG A 23 -9.17 5.44 2.47
C ARG A 23 -7.68 5.76 2.58
N ASN A 24 -7.01 5.33 3.65
CA ASN A 24 -5.57 5.54 3.82
C ASN A 24 -4.77 4.83 2.71
N PHE A 25 -5.13 3.61 2.33
CA PHE A 25 -4.50 2.93 1.20
C PHE A 25 -4.62 3.74 -0.10
N LYS A 26 -5.85 4.15 -0.47
CA LYS A 26 -6.08 4.97 -1.67
C LYS A 26 -5.33 6.29 -1.66
N GLN A 27 -5.23 6.92 -0.48
CA GLN A 27 -4.48 8.16 -0.31
C GLN A 27 -2.99 7.94 -0.57
N GLY A 28 -2.41 6.86 -0.04
CA GLY A 28 -1.03 6.48 -0.29
C GLY A 28 -0.76 6.31 -1.79
N TRP A 29 -1.61 5.55 -2.47
CA TRP A 29 -1.52 5.33 -3.92
C TRP A 29 -1.58 6.64 -4.71
N THR A 30 -2.56 7.48 -4.41
CA THR A 30 -2.75 8.77 -5.07
C THR A 30 -1.51 9.66 -4.91
N ARG A 31 -0.93 9.71 -3.71
CA ARG A 31 0.29 10.48 -3.45
C ARG A 31 1.49 9.97 -4.24
N ALA A 32 1.67 8.65 -4.32
CA ALA A 32 2.73 8.05 -5.11
C ALA A 32 2.62 8.41 -6.59
N VAL A 33 1.42 8.29 -7.16
CA VAL A 33 1.14 8.64 -8.56
C VAL A 33 1.35 10.13 -8.84
N GLN A 34 1.10 10.98 -7.86
CA GLN A 34 1.37 12.43 -7.95
C GLN A 34 2.85 12.79 -7.77
N GLY A 35 3.73 11.80 -7.58
CA GLY A 35 5.17 12.03 -7.42
C GLY A 35 5.58 12.53 -6.04
N HIS A 36 4.71 12.40 -5.02
CA HIS A 36 5.10 12.72 -3.66
C HIS A 36 6.01 11.64 -3.07
N GLU A 37 7.11 12.07 -2.47
CA GLU A 37 7.90 11.21 -1.59
C GLU A 37 7.08 10.76 -0.37
N TYR A 38 7.38 9.58 0.16
CA TYR A 38 6.68 9.10 1.34
C TYR A 38 7.20 9.77 2.60
N GLU A 39 6.34 10.54 3.26
CA GLU A 39 6.64 11.17 4.55
C GLU A 39 6.29 10.18 5.69
N GLY A 40 7.15 9.21 5.96
CA GLY A 40 6.95 8.23 7.02
C GLY A 40 7.98 7.11 7.07
N VAL A 41 7.78 6.19 8.00
CA VAL A 41 8.64 5.01 8.23
C VAL A 41 8.31 3.95 7.17
N LEU A 42 9.32 3.45 6.46
CA LEU A 42 9.16 2.39 5.45
C LEU A 42 9.58 1.02 6.00
N GLU A 43 10.21 0.98 7.16
CA GLU A 43 10.54 -0.24 7.89
C GLU A 43 9.26 -0.95 8.40
N GLU A 44 8.18 -0.20 8.66
CA GLU A 44 6.88 -0.75 9.06
C GLU A 44 5.91 -0.78 7.88
N LEU A 45 5.21 -1.89 7.63
CA LEU A 45 4.13 -1.94 6.65
C LEU A 45 2.82 -1.45 7.26
N THR A 46 2.19 -0.47 6.60
CA THR A 46 0.89 0.09 6.94
C THR A 46 0.00 0.09 5.70
N TRP A 47 -1.31 0.26 5.87
CA TRP A 47 -2.20 0.40 4.71
C TRP A 47 -1.84 1.60 3.82
N ASN A 48 -1.36 2.70 4.42
CA ASN A 48 -1.00 3.90 3.66
C ASN A 48 0.29 3.71 2.85
N ASN A 49 1.38 3.24 3.46
CA ASN A 49 2.61 3.02 2.69
C ASN A 49 2.47 1.85 1.73
N LEU A 50 1.69 0.81 2.01
CA LEU A 50 1.40 -0.23 1.03
C LEU A 50 0.76 0.38 -0.22
N GLY A 51 -0.26 1.22 -0.04
CA GLY A 51 -0.87 1.95 -1.16
C GLY A 51 0.14 2.81 -1.91
N TRP A 52 1.02 3.53 -1.20
CA TRP A 52 2.07 4.33 -1.83
C TRP A 52 3.05 3.48 -2.65
N ARG A 53 3.54 2.37 -2.10
CA ARG A 53 4.48 1.46 -2.77
C ARG A 53 3.87 0.88 -4.04
N LEU A 54 2.63 0.41 -3.96
CA LEU A 54 1.93 -0.13 -5.12
C LEU A 54 1.62 0.96 -6.14
N GLY A 55 1.35 2.20 -5.73
CA GLY A 55 1.22 3.34 -6.63
C GLY A 55 2.52 3.72 -7.34
N ARG A 56 3.69 3.54 -6.69
CA ARG A 56 5.00 3.69 -7.36
C ARG A 56 5.24 2.58 -8.38
N LEU A 57 4.75 1.37 -8.12
CA LEU A 57 4.95 0.20 -8.97
C LEU A 57 4.01 0.18 -10.20
N PHE A 58 2.73 0.47 -9.98
CA PHE A 58 1.68 0.32 -10.98
C PHE A 58 1.22 1.64 -11.61
N GLU A 59 1.73 2.78 -11.13
CA GLU A 59 1.42 4.10 -11.65
C GLU A 59 -0.11 4.40 -11.62
N PRO A 60 -0.67 5.34 -12.43
CA PRO A 60 -2.11 5.53 -12.51
C PRO A 60 -2.87 4.24 -12.83
N THR A 61 -3.62 3.74 -11.85
CA THR A 61 -4.50 2.57 -11.98
C THR A 61 -5.96 2.99 -11.74
N PRO A 62 -6.95 2.44 -12.44
CA PRO A 62 -8.38 2.64 -12.16
C PRO A 62 -8.77 2.33 -10.70
N ASP A 63 -9.76 3.05 -10.17
CA ASP A 63 -10.13 2.95 -8.75
C ASP A 63 -10.69 1.57 -8.37
N ASP A 64 -11.43 0.92 -9.25
CA ASP A 64 -11.94 -0.45 -9.07
C ASP A 64 -10.80 -1.47 -8.95
N LEU A 65 -9.80 -1.39 -9.82
CA LEU A 65 -8.62 -2.25 -9.74
C LEU A 65 -7.79 -2.00 -8.48
N ARG A 66 -7.68 -0.74 -8.02
CA ARG A 66 -7.04 -0.44 -6.72
C ARG A 66 -7.77 -1.10 -5.56
N GLU A 67 -9.10 -1.18 -5.62
CA GLU A 67 -9.91 -1.83 -4.59
C GLU A 67 -9.75 -3.35 -4.62
N GLU A 68 -9.73 -3.97 -5.81
CA GLU A 68 -9.47 -5.40 -5.94
C GLU A 68 -8.09 -5.79 -5.39
N ILE A 69 -7.06 -4.98 -5.68
CA ILE A 69 -5.71 -5.17 -5.14
C ILE A 69 -5.71 -5.03 -3.62
N LEU A 70 -6.41 -4.03 -3.07
CA LEU A 70 -6.54 -3.85 -1.62
C LEU A 70 -7.20 -5.07 -0.96
N ASP A 71 -8.28 -5.57 -1.54
CA ASP A 71 -9.00 -6.72 -1.00
C ASP A 71 -8.13 -7.97 -1.01
N TRP A 72 -7.39 -8.20 -2.10
CA TRP A 72 -6.39 -9.27 -2.15
C TRP A 72 -5.29 -9.10 -1.09
N CYS A 73 -4.78 -7.89 -0.88
CA CYS A 73 -3.78 -7.62 0.17
C CYS A 73 -4.32 -7.85 1.59
N ALA A 74 -5.62 -7.64 1.82
CA ALA A 74 -6.28 -7.90 3.09
C ALA A 74 -6.48 -9.40 3.32
N ASP A 75 -6.87 -10.14 2.28
CA ASP A 75 -6.98 -11.59 2.33
C ASP A 75 -5.61 -12.25 2.59
N GLN A 76 -4.56 -11.79 1.90
CA GLN A 76 -3.19 -12.28 2.10
C GLN A 76 -2.73 -12.10 3.56
N ARG A 77 -3.00 -10.93 4.16
CA ARG A 77 -2.66 -10.66 5.57
C ARG A 77 -3.37 -11.62 6.54
N ASN A 78 -4.59 -12.04 6.20
CA ASN A 78 -5.38 -12.94 7.06
C ASN A 78 -5.04 -14.43 6.83
N ALA A 79 -4.25 -14.74 5.81
CA ALA A 79 -3.83 -16.10 5.47
C ALA A 79 -2.54 -16.55 6.19
N ASP A 80 -1.79 -15.59 6.75
CA ASP A 80 -0.62 -15.80 7.61
C ASP A 80 -1.02 -15.90 9.09
#